data_AF-A0A938UI70-F1
#
_entry.id   AF-A0A938UI70-F1
#
_cell.length_a   1.000
_cell.length_b   1.000
_cell.length_c   1.000
_cell.angle_alpha   90.00
_cell.angle_beta   90.00
_cell.angle_gamma   90.00
#
_symmetry.space_group_name_H-M   'P 1'
#
loop_
_entity.id
_entity.type
_entity.pdbx_description
1 polymer ?
#
loop_
_entity_poly.entity_id
_entity_poly.type
_entity_poly.pdbx_seq_one_letter_code
_entity_poly.pdbx_strand_id
1 'polypeptide(L)'
;MKNRRLLAGLSGLLLFFSFPVHGYGIVAWAALVPLFFALKDASPGGGFRIGFLAGFVAHIGIFYWIIYVVVHYGYLPVYAATGAMLLLAAYLSLYTACFAMGVVFLKGKGVPLFLSAPLVWTVLEFLRSHLLTGFPWGNLAYSQYLYTNAIQISDITGIYGITWAIVLVNAVLYDLLSERNQHRRL
;
A
#
# COMPACT_ATOMS: atom_id res chain seq x y z
N MET A 1 20.83 4.85 1.78
CA MET A 1 19.99 3.65 1.60
C MET A 1 19.27 3.19 2.88
N LYS A 2 19.94 3.13 4.05
CA LYS A 2 19.35 2.66 5.33
C LYS A 2 18.04 3.37 5.68
N ASN A 3 18.01 4.70 5.59
CA ASN A 3 16.82 5.50 5.90
C ASN A 3 15.62 5.18 4.97
N ARG A 4 15.86 4.84 3.71
CA ARG A 4 14.78 4.50 2.75
C ARG A 4 14.11 3.18 3.11
N ARG A 5 14.88 2.18 3.54
CA ARG A 5 14.33 0.88 3.97
C ARG A 5 13.51 1.02 5.26
N LEU A 6 13.96 1.86 6.19
CA LEU A 6 13.21 2.16 7.42
C LEU A 6 11.87 2.84 7.11
N LEU A 7 11.88 3.84 6.23
CA LEU A 7 10.66 4.52 5.80
C LEU A 7 9.69 3.58 5.05
N ALA A 8 10.21 2.69 4.20
CA ALA A 8 9.41 1.67 3.54
C ALA A 8 8.77 0.69 4.53
N GLY A 9 9.55 0.20 5.49
CA GLY A 9 9.05 -0.66 6.57
C GLY A 9 8.00 0.06 7.43
N LEU A 10 8.23 1.32 7.77
CA LEU A 10 7.26 2.15 8.51
C LEU A 10 5.95 2.29 7.75
N SER A 11 6.00 2.58 6.44
CA SER A 11 4.80 2.64 5.61
C SER A 11 4.05 1.30 5.58
N GLY A 12 4.78 0.19 5.45
CA GLY A 12 4.20 -1.15 5.51
C GLY A 12 3.51 -1.46 6.85
N LEU A 13 4.13 -1.06 7.97
CA LEU A 13 3.53 -1.19 9.31
C LEU A 13 2.27 -0.34 9.46
N LEU A 14 2.30 0.93 9.01
CA LEU A 14 1.13 1.80 9.06
C LEU A 14 -0.02 1.24 8.22
N LEU A 15 0.28 0.67 7.04
CA LEU A 15 -0.71 -0.03 6.24
C LEU A 15 -1.30 -1.21 7.01
N PHE A 16 -0.47 -2.08 7.61
CA PHE A 16 -0.96 -3.20 8.44
C PHE A 16 -1.88 -2.73 9.58
N PHE A 17 -1.50 -1.70 10.32
CA PHE A 17 -2.31 -1.15 11.42
C PHE A 17 -3.60 -0.47 10.97
N SER A 18 -3.73 -0.13 9.69
CA SER A 18 -4.97 0.43 9.13
C SER A 18 -6.08 -0.62 8.92
N PHE A 19 -5.75 -1.92 8.96
CA PHE A 19 -6.70 -3.00 8.70
C PHE A 19 -7.39 -3.55 9.98
N PRO A 20 -8.56 -4.20 9.84
CA PRO A 20 -9.59 -4.36 10.88
C PRO A 20 -9.18 -4.99 12.21
N VAL A 21 -8.11 -5.78 12.27
CA VAL A 21 -7.65 -6.36 13.55
C VAL A 21 -7.29 -5.26 14.56
N HIS A 22 -6.87 -4.08 14.09
CA HIS A 22 -6.52 -2.94 14.95
C HIS A 22 -7.52 -1.77 14.86
N GLY A 23 -8.40 -1.75 13.86
CA GLY A 23 -9.51 -0.78 13.75
C GLY A 23 -9.12 0.67 13.43
N TYR A 24 -7.83 0.98 13.24
CA TYR A 24 -7.36 2.36 13.03
C TYR A 24 -7.38 2.77 11.54
N GLY A 25 -8.56 2.76 10.92
CA GLY A 25 -8.72 3.18 9.52
C GLY A 25 -8.19 4.59 9.21
N ILE A 26 -8.15 5.48 10.21
CA ILE A 26 -7.55 6.81 10.09
C ILE A 26 -6.06 6.77 9.70
N VAL A 27 -5.33 5.71 10.07
CA VAL A 27 -3.91 5.55 9.76
C VAL A 27 -3.68 5.40 8.25
N ALA A 28 -4.64 4.82 7.51
CA ALA A 28 -4.54 4.66 6.06
C ALA A 28 -4.31 5.99 5.32
N TRP A 29 -4.87 7.08 5.85
CA TRP A 29 -4.80 8.43 5.27
C TRP A 29 -3.40 9.06 5.33
N ALA A 30 -2.47 8.49 6.12
CA ALA A 30 -1.08 8.92 6.19
C ALA A 30 -0.07 7.77 6.00
N ALA A 31 -0.54 6.54 5.77
CA ALA A 31 0.30 5.34 5.73
C ALA A 31 1.32 5.32 4.58
N LEU A 32 1.03 5.97 3.45
CA LEU A 32 1.91 6.02 2.27
C LEU A 32 2.89 7.20 2.31
N VAL A 33 2.70 8.18 3.20
CA VAL A 33 3.59 9.35 3.31
C VAL A 33 5.07 8.95 3.52
N PRO A 34 5.42 8.01 4.43
CA PRO A 34 6.82 7.59 4.58
C PRO A 34 7.36 6.92 3.30
N LEU A 35 6.53 6.16 2.58
CA LEU A 35 6.92 5.54 1.31
C LEU A 35 7.27 6.62 0.28
N PHE A 36 6.47 7.68 0.14
CA PHE A 36 6.77 8.79 -0.76
C PHE A 36 8.09 9.50 -0.42
N PHE A 37 8.41 9.68 0.87
CA PHE A 37 9.74 10.14 1.30
C PHE A 37 10.86 9.18 0.92
N ALA A 38 10.64 7.86 1.01
CA ALA A 38 11.62 6.87 0.57
C ALA A 38 11.88 6.91 -0.95
N LEU A 39 10.88 7.32 -1.74
CA LEU A 39 10.91 7.36 -3.21
C LEU A 39 11.47 8.66 -3.81
N LYS A 40 11.66 9.73 -3.04
CA LYS A 40 11.96 11.10 -3.52
C LYS A 40 13.02 11.16 -4.64
N ASP A 41 14.13 10.42 -4.46
CA ASP A 41 15.25 10.33 -5.43
C ASP A 41 15.60 8.85 -5.72
N ALA A 42 14.57 8.01 -5.86
CA ALA A 42 14.76 6.64 -6.33
C ALA A 42 14.78 6.59 -7.87
N SER A 43 15.55 5.66 -8.44
CA SER A 43 15.33 5.22 -9.82
C SER A 43 14.11 4.30 -9.88
N PRO A 44 13.47 4.06 -11.05
CA PRO A 44 12.31 3.16 -11.14
C PRO A 44 12.58 1.76 -10.56
N GLY A 45 13.73 1.17 -10.85
CA GLY A 45 14.14 -0.11 -10.25
C GLY A 45 14.42 -0.02 -8.74
N GLY A 46 14.88 1.13 -8.25
CA GLY A 46 14.97 1.41 -6.82
C GLY A 46 13.59 1.53 -6.17
N GLY A 47 12.65 2.19 -6.84
CA GLY A 47 11.25 2.31 -6.43
C GLY A 47 10.57 0.95 -6.31
N PHE A 48 10.81 0.05 -7.28
CA PHE A 48 10.33 -1.33 -7.22
C PHE A 48 10.77 -2.04 -5.94
N ARG A 49 12.07 -2.01 -5.62
CA ARG A 49 12.60 -2.68 -4.40
C ARG A 49 12.08 -2.08 -3.11
N ILE A 50 11.93 -0.75 -3.07
CA ILE A 50 11.38 -0.03 -1.90
C ILE A 50 9.90 -0.36 -1.73
N GLY A 51 9.12 -0.33 -2.81
CA GLY A 51 7.69 -0.68 -2.80
C GLY A 51 7.47 -2.14 -2.46
N PHE A 52 8.31 -3.05 -2.95
CA PHE A 52 8.26 -4.47 -2.59
C PHE A 52 8.47 -4.65 -1.08
N LEU A 53 9.46 -3.99 -0.48
CA LEU A 53 9.69 -4.07 0.96
C LEU A 53 8.49 -3.54 1.77
N ALA A 54 7.95 -2.38 1.39
CA ALA A 54 6.78 -1.80 2.06
C ALA A 54 5.56 -2.72 1.95
N GLY A 55 5.30 -3.22 0.74
CA GLY A 55 4.26 -4.22 0.49
C GLY A 55 4.47 -5.48 1.32
N PHE A 56 5.69 -6.02 1.37
CA PHE A 56 5.95 -7.29 2.03
C PHE A 56 5.72 -7.22 3.54
N VAL A 57 6.17 -6.12 4.16
CA VAL A 57 5.89 -5.84 5.58
C VAL A 57 4.39 -5.72 5.83
N ALA A 58 3.64 -4.99 4.97
CA ALA A 58 2.20 -4.86 5.12
C ALA A 58 1.47 -6.19 4.96
N HIS A 59 1.76 -6.95 3.89
CA HIS A 59 1.02 -8.16 3.54
C HIS A 59 1.30 -9.32 4.49
N ILE A 60 2.50 -9.45 5.05
CA ILE A 60 2.73 -10.42 6.15
C ILE A 60 1.80 -10.13 7.32
N GLY A 61 1.69 -8.86 7.71
CA GLY A 61 0.80 -8.43 8.79
C GLY A 61 -0.68 -8.61 8.43
N ILE A 62 -1.10 -8.31 7.21
CA ILE A 62 -2.52 -8.42 6.83
C ILE A 62 -2.95 -9.89 6.68
N PHE A 63 -2.04 -10.77 6.26
CA PHE A 63 -2.35 -12.15 5.88
C PHE A 63 -1.76 -13.22 6.80
N TYR A 64 -1.29 -12.87 8.01
CA TYR A 64 -0.74 -13.88 8.95
C TYR A 64 -1.74 -15.02 9.24
N TRP A 65 -3.03 -14.72 9.22
CA TRP A 65 -4.11 -15.67 9.50
C TRP A 65 -4.23 -16.79 8.44
N ILE A 66 -3.64 -16.62 7.26
CA ILE A 66 -3.58 -17.68 6.23
C ILE A 66 -2.85 -18.92 6.76
N ILE A 67 -1.87 -18.74 7.67
CA ILE A 67 -1.20 -19.87 8.31
C ILE A 67 -2.21 -20.75 9.04
N TYR A 68 -3.13 -20.15 9.81
CA TYR A 68 -4.17 -20.89 10.53
C TYR A 68 -5.07 -21.67 9.58
N VAL A 69 -5.51 -21.03 8.49
CA VAL A 69 -6.41 -21.66 7.51
C VAL A 69 -5.76 -22.86 6.84
N VAL A 70 -4.51 -22.71 6.41
CA VAL A 70 -3.78 -23.79 5.71
C VAL A 70 -3.45 -24.95 6.64
N VAL A 71 -3.12 -24.69 7.91
CA VAL A 71 -2.89 -25.75 8.90
C VAL A 71 -4.19 -26.47 9.26
N HIS A 72 -5.23 -25.71 9.60
CA HIS A 72 -6.46 -26.27 10.15
C HIS A 72 -7.34 -26.95 9.09
N TYR A 73 -7.52 -26.31 7.93
CA TYR A 73 -8.39 -26.83 6.87
C TYR A 73 -7.61 -27.52 5.74
N GLY A 74 -6.35 -27.15 5.52
CA GLY A 74 -5.49 -27.77 4.52
C GLY A 74 -4.72 -28.98 5.03
N TYR A 75 -4.73 -29.23 6.36
CA TYR A 75 -4.01 -30.32 7.02
C TYR A 75 -2.50 -30.34 6.72
N LEU A 76 -1.92 -29.17 6.44
CA LEU A 76 -0.49 -29.03 6.15
C LEU A 76 0.30 -28.64 7.41
N PRO A 77 1.57 -29.04 7.51
CA PRO A 77 2.43 -28.62 8.62
C PRO A 77 2.72 -27.11 8.58
N VAL A 78 3.02 -26.54 9.74
CA VAL A 78 3.20 -25.08 9.93
C VAL A 78 4.23 -24.46 8.99
N TYR A 79 5.31 -25.17 8.67
CA TYR A 79 6.36 -24.65 7.78
C TYR A 79 5.85 -24.49 6.34
N ALA A 80 5.03 -25.44 5.85
CA ALA A 80 4.44 -25.38 4.52
C ALA A 80 3.40 -24.24 4.46
N ALA A 81 2.57 -24.10 5.50
CA ALA A 81 1.62 -23.00 5.63
C ALA A 81 2.31 -21.62 5.68
N THR A 82 3.41 -21.52 6.42
CA THR A 82 4.22 -20.29 6.49
C THR A 82 4.84 -19.96 5.14
N GLY A 83 5.39 -20.94 4.44
CA GLY A 83 5.89 -20.78 3.07
C GLY A 83 4.81 -20.28 2.11
N ALA A 84 3.62 -20.87 2.16
CA ALA A 84 2.48 -20.43 1.34
C ALA A 84 2.05 -18.98 1.64
N MET A 85 1.95 -18.60 2.92
CA MET A 85 1.64 -17.22 3.32
C MET A 85 2.71 -16.24 2.84
N LEU A 86 3.99 -16.56 2.98
CA LEU A 86 5.09 -15.70 2.51
C LEU A 86 5.10 -15.56 0.99
N LEU A 87 4.81 -16.64 0.25
CA LEU A 87 4.68 -16.59 -1.20
C LEU A 87 3.50 -15.71 -1.64
N LEU A 88 2.36 -15.83 -0.97
CA LEU A 88 1.20 -14.96 -1.19
C LEU A 88 1.55 -13.49 -0.90
N ALA A 89 2.19 -13.22 0.24
CA ALA A 89 2.63 -11.87 0.59
C ALA A 89 3.61 -11.30 -0.45
N ALA A 90 4.56 -12.11 -0.93
CA ALA A 90 5.49 -11.71 -1.98
C ALA A 90 4.77 -11.39 -3.30
N TYR A 91 3.82 -12.23 -3.73
CA TYR A 91 2.99 -11.98 -4.91
C TYR A 91 2.21 -10.66 -4.79
N LEU A 92 1.51 -10.44 -3.67
CA LEU A 92 0.73 -9.21 -3.48
C LEU A 92 1.62 -7.97 -3.38
N SER A 93 2.83 -8.12 -2.86
CA SER A 93 3.83 -7.04 -2.80
C SER A 93 4.34 -6.59 -4.15
N LEU A 94 4.18 -7.41 -5.20
CA LEU A 94 4.48 -6.99 -6.58
C LEU A 94 3.59 -5.82 -7.03
N TYR A 95 2.33 -5.76 -6.56
CA TYR A 95 1.45 -4.63 -6.87
C TYR A 95 1.97 -3.34 -6.23
N THR A 96 2.38 -3.38 -4.95
CA THR A 96 2.99 -2.21 -4.29
C THR A 96 4.36 -1.84 -4.90
N ALA A 97 5.12 -2.83 -5.36
CA ALA A 97 6.38 -2.62 -6.07
C ALA A 97 6.16 -1.93 -7.43
N CYS A 98 5.20 -2.40 -8.22
CA CYS A 98 4.79 -1.80 -9.48
C CYS A 98 4.23 -0.38 -9.29
N PHE A 99 3.47 -0.16 -8.22
CA PHE A 99 2.99 1.18 -7.84
C PHE A 99 4.15 2.14 -7.62
N ALA A 100 5.09 1.78 -6.74
CA ALA A 100 6.22 2.63 -6.41
C ALA A 100 7.12 2.90 -7.62
N MET A 101 7.36 1.87 -8.46
CA MET A 101 8.08 2.01 -9.72
C MET A 101 7.37 2.95 -10.69
N GLY A 102 6.05 2.78 -10.86
CA GLY A 102 5.22 3.57 -11.77
C GLY A 102 5.19 5.04 -11.38
N VAL A 103 5.01 5.35 -10.10
CA VAL A 103 5.04 6.72 -9.58
C VAL A 103 6.41 7.38 -9.80
N VAL A 104 7.50 6.66 -9.53
CA VAL A 104 8.86 7.18 -9.78
C VAL A 104 9.11 7.44 -11.27
N PHE A 105 8.66 6.52 -12.13
CA PHE A 105 8.78 6.67 -13.58
C PHE A 105 7.98 7.86 -14.11
N LEU A 106 6.73 8.02 -13.69
CA LEU A 106 5.84 9.11 -14.11
C LEU A 106 6.32 10.47 -13.60
N LYS A 107 6.87 10.52 -12.38
CA LYS A 107 7.55 11.72 -11.87
C LYS A 107 8.73 12.12 -12.77
N GLY A 108 9.51 11.16 -13.24
CA GLY A 108 10.60 11.40 -14.20
C GLY A 108 10.13 11.96 -15.55
N LYS A 109 8.84 11.79 -15.89
CA LYS A 109 8.18 12.37 -17.06
C LYS A 109 7.45 13.69 -16.77
N GLY A 110 7.58 14.23 -15.56
CA GLY A 110 6.94 15.49 -15.15
C GLY A 110 5.49 15.36 -14.69
N VAL A 111 4.97 14.13 -14.51
CA VAL A 111 3.61 13.93 -13.97
C VAL A 111 3.64 14.13 -12.45
N PRO A 112 2.79 15.01 -11.88
CA PRO A 112 2.81 15.28 -10.45
C PRO A 112 2.31 14.08 -9.64
N LEU A 113 2.76 14.00 -8.37
CA LEU A 113 2.47 12.86 -7.49
C LEU A 113 0.98 12.75 -7.14
N PHE A 114 0.30 13.87 -6.89
CA PHE A 114 -1.13 13.88 -6.55
C PHE A 114 -2.03 13.34 -7.67
N LEU A 115 -1.55 13.32 -8.92
CA LEU A 115 -2.26 12.71 -10.06
C LEU A 115 -1.77 11.28 -10.29
N SER A 116 -0.45 11.17 -10.45
CA SER A 116 0.41 10.04 -10.07
C SER A 116 -0.20 8.85 -9.34
N ALA A 117 -0.10 8.99 -8.04
CA ALA A 117 -0.29 7.95 -7.06
C ALA A 117 -1.73 7.41 -7.03
N PRO A 118 -2.78 8.23 -6.91
CA PRO A 118 -4.13 7.69 -6.77
C PRO A 118 -4.59 6.95 -8.02
N LEU A 119 -4.20 7.38 -9.22
CA LEU A 119 -4.48 6.65 -10.46
C LEU A 119 -3.78 5.28 -10.50
N VAL A 120 -2.45 5.27 -10.30
CA VAL A 120 -1.67 4.03 -10.41
C VAL A 120 -2.07 3.01 -9.34
N TRP A 121 -2.28 3.45 -8.09
CA TRP A 121 -2.71 2.56 -7.01
C TRP A 121 -4.07 1.94 -7.29
N THR A 122 -5.05 2.76 -7.70
CA THR A 122 -6.42 2.30 -7.96
C THR A 122 -6.46 1.30 -9.12
N VAL A 123 -5.72 1.56 -10.20
CA VAL A 123 -5.60 0.61 -11.33
C VAL A 123 -4.97 -0.71 -10.87
N LEU A 124 -3.93 -0.65 -10.03
CA LEU A 124 -3.28 -1.87 -9.53
C LEU A 124 -4.16 -2.65 -8.55
N GLU A 125 -4.96 -1.99 -7.69
CA GLU A 125 -5.96 -2.67 -6.87
C GLU A 125 -7.06 -3.31 -7.72
N PHE A 126 -7.51 -2.62 -8.77
CA PHE A 126 -8.45 -3.19 -9.73
C PHE A 126 -7.87 -4.43 -10.40
N LEU A 127 -6.64 -4.36 -10.94
CA LEU A 127 -5.97 -5.51 -11.55
C LEU A 127 -5.78 -6.65 -10.55
N ARG A 128 -5.35 -6.37 -9.31
CA ARG A 128 -5.23 -7.37 -8.24
C ARG A 128 -6.54 -8.08 -7.96
N SER A 129 -7.66 -7.37 -8.09
CA SER A 129 -8.99 -7.90 -7.83
C SER A 129 -9.53 -8.79 -8.96
N HIS A 130 -8.90 -8.82 -10.14
CA HIS A 130 -9.41 -9.54 -11.33
C HIS A 130 -8.40 -10.49 -12.00
N LEU A 131 -7.09 -10.21 -11.93
CA LEU A 131 -6.06 -11.05 -12.54
C LEU A 131 -5.95 -12.40 -11.83
N LEU A 132 -5.75 -13.48 -12.61
CA LEU A 132 -5.58 -14.85 -12.09
C LEU A 132 -6.66 -15.23 -11.07
N THR A 133 -7.92 -15.02 -11.45
CA THR A 133 -9.15 -15.16 -10.62
C THR A 133 -9.36 -14.12 -9.51
N GLY A 134 -8.35 -13.28 -9.24
CA GLY A 134 -8.46 -12.12 -8.36
C GLY A 134 -8.23 -12.45 -6.88
N PHE A 135 -7.53 -11.55 -6.19
CA PHE A 135 -7.36 -11.59 -4.74
C PHE A 135 -7.63 -10.20 -4.13
N PRO A 136 -8.90 -9.76 -4.05
CA PRO A 136 -9.27 -8.40 -3.63
C PRO A 136 -9.16 -8.16 -2.12
N TRP A 137 -8.51 -9.06 -1.38
CA TRP A 137 -8.32 -8.90 0.06
C TRP A 137 -7.32 -7.79 0.35
N GLY A 138 -7.58 -7.04 1.42
CA GLY A 138 -6.71 -5.94 1.81
C GLY A 138 -6.75 -4.76 0.83
N ASN A 139 -7.86 -4.51 0.13
CA ASN A 139 -8.09 -3.24 -0.59
C ASN A 139 -8.13 -2.09 0.42
N LEU A 140 -7.51 -0.96 0.07
CA LEU A 140 -7.31 0.16 0.99
C LEU A 140 -8.65 0.71 1.50
N ALA A 141 -9.67 0.72 0.66
CA ALA A 141 -11.04 1.08 1.04
C ALA A 141 -11.58 0.33 2.26
N TYR A 142 -11.21 -0.95 2.45
CA TYR A 142 -11.69 -1.75 3.58
C TYR A 142 -11.15 -1.29 4.93
N SER A 143 -10.06 -0.53 4.97
CA SER A 143 -9.62 0.14 6.20
C SER A 143 -10.70 1.11 6.75
N GLN A 144 -11.59 1.60 5.89
CA GLN A 144 -12.61 2.58 6.26
C GLN A 144 -13.92 1.97 6.74
N TYR A 145 -14.02 0.65 6.93
CA TYR A 145 -15.28 -0.04 7.24
C TYR A 145 -16.05 0.47 8.47
N LEU A 146 -15.38 1.15 9.41
CA LEU A 146 -15.99 1.79 10.59
C LEU A 146 -16.39 3.26 10.39
N TYR A 147 -16.04 3.87 9.26
CA TYR A 147 -16.20 5.30 8.99
C TYR A 147 -17.28 5.53 7.94
N THR A 148 -18.55 5.50 8.35
CA THR A 148 -19.72 5.59 7.45
C THR A 148 -19.64 6.78 6.48
N ASN A 149 -19.22 7.95 6.96
CA ASN A 149 -19.08 9.14 6.10
C ASN A 149 -18.07 8.95 4.95
N ALA A 150 -17.02 8.16 5.18
CA ALA A 150 -16.04 7.85 4.14
C ALA A 150 -16.56 6.76 3.19
N ILE A 151 -17.33 5.79 3.70
CA ILE A 151 -17.83 4.67 2.90
C ILE A 151 -18.95 5.11 1.95
N GLN A 152 -19.80 6.07 2.31
CA GLN A 152 -20.99 6.46 1.51
C GLN A 152 -20.70 6.74 0.03
N ILE A 153 -19.52 7.24 -0.32
CA ILE A 153 -19.14 7.46 -1.72
C ILE A 153 -19.10 6.17 -2.55
N SER A 154 -18.97 5.00 -1.91
CA SER A 154 -18.97 3.70 -2.58
C SER A 154 -20.25 3.41 -3.35
N ASP A 155 -21.37 4.02 -2.99
CA ASP A 155 -22.65 3.84 -3.69
C ASP A 155 -22.60 4.41 -5.12
N ILE A 156 -21.66 5.33 -5.39
CA ILE A 156 -21.45 5.96 -6.70
C ILE A 156 -20.19 5.40 -7.37
N THR A 157 -19.08 5.34 -6.64
CA THR A 157 -17.76 5.03 -7.22
C THR A 157 -17.32 3.58 -7.02
N GLY A 158 -18.09 2.79 -6.26
CA GLY A 158 -17.59 1.56 -5.65
C GLY A 158 -16.45 1.84 -4.66
N ILE A 159 -15.82 0.77 -4.18
CA ILE A 159 -14.70 0.83 -3.23
C ILE A 159 -13.49 1.62 -3.77
N TYR A 160 -13.32 1.67 -5.09
CA TYR A 160 -12.16 2.28 -5.73
C TYR A 160 -12.11 3.80 -5.58
N GLY A 161 -13.26 4.49 -5.45
CA GLY A 161 -13.26 5.93 -5.15
C GLY A 161 -12.73 6.24 -3.75
N ILE A 162 -13.01 5.37 -2.77
CA ILE A 162 -12.46 5.50 -1.42
C ILE A 162 -10.94 5.29 -1.45
N THR A 163 -10.49 4.21 -2.12
CA THR A 163 -9.05 3.97 -2.34
C THR A 163 -8.38 5.19 -2.97
N TRP A 164 -8.97 5.72 -4.04
CA TRP A 164 -8.44 6.88 -4.76
C TRP A 164 -8.30 8.10 -3.83
N ALA A 165 -9.33 8.39 -3.03
CA ALA A 165 -9.32 9.50 -2.07
C ALA A 165 -8.23 9.35 -1.00
N ILE A 166 -8.07 8.15 -0.42
CA ILE A 166 -7.04 7.88 0.59
C ILE A 166 -5.64 8.14 0.00
N VAL A 167 -5.37 7.63 -1.20
CA VAL A 167 -4.06 7.77 -1.84
C VAL A 167 -3.81 9.22 -2.25
N LEU A 168 -4.83 9.94 -2.73
CA LEU A 168 -4.73 11.37 -3.02
C LEU A 168 -4.34 12.16 -1.78
N VAL A 169 -5.01 11.94 -0.64
CA VAL A 169 -4.68 12.63 0.61
C VAL A 169 -3.24 12.34 1.04
N ASN A 170 -2.78 11.09 0.94
CA ASN A 170 -1.38 10.77 1.23
C ASN A 170 -0.40 11.55 0.32
N ALA A 171 -0.72 11.70 -0.97
CA ALA A 171 0.12 12.44 -1.91
C ALA A 171 0.16 13.94 -1.58
N VAL A 172 -1.00 14.54 -1.30
CA VAL A 172 -1.11 15.96 -0.88
C VAL A 172 -0.37 16.20 0.44
N LEU A 173 -0.53 15.31 1.42
CA LEU A 173 0.20 15.40 2.69
C LEU A 173 1.71 15.32 2.49
N TYR A 174 2.18 14.44 1.61
CA TYR A 174 3.60 14.37 1.27
C TYR A 174 4.09 15.69 0.65
N ASP A 175 3.36 16.23 -0.33
CA ASP A 175 3.75 17.47 -1.01
C ASP A 175 3.86 18.63 0.00
N LEU A 176 2.84 18.83 0.86
CA LEU A 176 2.84 19.84 1.93
C LEU A 176 4.01 19.70 2.91
N LEU A 177 4.32 18.47 3.33
CA LEU A 177 5.44 18.20 4.25
C LEU A 177 6.80 18.36 3.56
N SER A 178 6.87 18.15 2.25
CA SER A 178 8.09 18.25 1.47
C SER A 178 8.50 19.70 1.22
N GLU A 179 7.53 20.58 0.92
CA GLU A 179 7.75 22.03 0.71
C GLU A 179 8.19 22.72 2.01
N ARG A 180 7.55 22.40 3.14
CA ARG A 180 7.93 22.93 4.46
C ARG A 180 9.37 22.57 4.82
N ASN A 181 9.85 21.39 4.41
CA ASN A 181 11.23 20.98 4.63
C ASN A 181 12.24 21.68 3.72
N GLN A 182 11.82 22.17 2.55
CA GLN A 182 12.69 22.98 1.69
C GLN A 182 12.83 24.40 2.22
N HIS A 183 11.73 25.03 2.65
CA HIS A 183 11.76 26.37 3.24
C HIS A 183 12.53 26.46 4.56
N ARG A 184 12.59 25.38 5.35
CA ARG A 184 13.38 25.34 6.59
C ARG A 184 14.89 25.15 6.38
N ARG A 185 15.32 24.84 5.17
CA ARG A 185 16.74 24.60 4.82
C ARG A 185 17.40 25.77 4.09
N LEU A 186 16.60 26.79 3.75
CA LEU A 186 17.03 28.08 3.23
C LEU A 186 17.13 29.07 4.40
#